data_AF-A0A7S0VMJ5-F1
#
_entry.id   AF-A0A7S0VMJ5-F1
#
_cell.length_a   1.000
_cell.length_b   1.000
_cell.length_c   1.000
_cell.angle_alpha   90.00
_cell.angle_beta   90.00
_cell.angle_gamma   90.00
#
_symmetry.space_group_name_H-M   'P 1'
#
loop_
_entity.id
_entity.type
_entity.pdbx_description
1 polymer ?
#
loop_
_entity_poly.entity_id
_entity_poly.type
_entity_poly.pdbx_seq_one_letter_code
_entity_poly.pdbx_strand_id
1 'polypeptide(L)'
;EGAISVGNEMMRGGLFDHVKSDHELKDEELFYRFAEDDPKGSKALNVTQDGAVACQPQGAGELGKQMRTLILELYDEFLSGDGKSVDYDGIAKSDLFKEYKEMANRLIRVELLDVKHNEKLAFLINVYNALVIHMTVVHGKPGSAWQRYKFFTRPGYIIAGHTYSLNDIENGLIRSNKSPPMSASKQFSKKDPRLPFALKSLDPRIHFALVCGAQSCPPIKTYDADNVDDALTQATIAFFDGDGILLDEDKREASVTRICKWYRSDFGADDFDVLGWITSFLEGPKREACIRMLTTNPLGFKIKYQEYNWGSNSKQ
;
A
#
# COMPACT_ATOMS: atom_id res chain seq x y z
N GLU A 1 -14.13 27.54 -26.16
CA GLU A 1 -14.89 26.92 -25.05
C GLU A 1 -14.92 25.39 -25.11
N GLY A 2 -15.42 24.76 -26.19
CA GLY A 2 -15.49 23.28 -26.27
C GLY A 2 -14.16 22.54 -26.07
N ALA A 3 -13.08 23.01 -26.68
CA ALA A 3 -11.74 22.40 -26.53
C ALA A 3 -11.17 22.56 -25.10
N ILE A 4 -11.47 23.68 -24.43
CA ILE A 4 -11.05 23.92 -23.04
C ILE A 4 -11.78 22.95 -22.11
N SER A 5 -13.08 22.73 -22.33
CA SER A 5 -13.87 21.77 -21.55
C SER A 5 -13.31 20.35 -21.68
N VAL A 6 -13.08 19.89 -22.92
CA VAL A 6 -12.51 18.56 -23.19
C VAL A 6 -11.12 18.43 -22.59
N GLY A 7 -10.27 19.45 -22.73
CA GLY A 7 -8.94 19.43 -22.15
C GLY A 7 -8.95 19.43 -20.62
N ASN A 8 -9.90 20.12 -19.97
CA ASN A 8 -10.09 20.03 -18.52
C ASN A 8 -10.56 18.66 -18.06
N GLU A 9 -11.41 17.98 -18.83
CA GLU A 9 -11.76 16.57 -18.57
C GLU A 9 -10.55 15.65 -18.71
N MET A 10 -9.71 15.88 -19.72
CA MET A 10 -8.45 15.14 -19.90
C MET A 10 -7.46 15.39 -18.75
N MET A 11 -7.34 16.62 -18.26
CA MET A 11 -6.51 16.96 -17.10
C MET A 11 -7.04 16.30 -15.82
N ARG A 12 -8.36 16.36 -15.57
CA ARG A 12 -8.99 15.66 -14.43
C ARG A 12 -8.85 14.15 -14.51
N GLY A 13 -8.85 13.60 -15.73
CA GLY A 13 -8.58 12.20 -16.02
C GLY A 13 -7.10 11.82 -16.03
N GLY A 14 -6.20 12.73 -15.65
CA GLY A 14 -4.78 12.46 -15.44
C GLY A 14 -3.95 12.30 -16.72
N LEU A 15 -4.45 12.70 -17.89
CA LEU A 15 -3.75 12.50 -19.17
C LEU A 15 -2.55 13.44 -19.31
N PHE A 16 -2.73 14.70 -18.93
CA PHE A 16 -1.69 15.72 -18.92
C PHE A 16 -1.96 16.72 -17.80
N ASP A 17 -0.95 17.49 -17.41
CA ASP A 17 -1.08 18.54 -16.40
C ASP A 17 -0.27 19.79 -16.83
N HIS A 18 -0.60 20.95 -16.26
CA HIS A 18 0.24 22.13 -16.38
C HIS A 18 1.62 21.84 -15.78
N VAL A 19 2.70 22.35 -16.38
CA VAL A 19 4.07 22.02 -15.92
C VAL A 19 4.38 22.44 -14.47
N LYS A 20 3.53 23.29 -13.86
CA LYS A 20 3.59 23.69 -12.45
C LYS A 20 2.45 23.12 -11.58
N SER A 21 1.49 22.38 -12.15
CA SER A 21 0.33 21.80 -11.45
C SER A 21 -0.47 22.80 -10.60
N ASP A 22 -0.64 24.03 -11.07
CA ASP A 22 -1.22 25.15 -10.30
C ASP A 22 -2.54 25.70 -10.87
N HIS A 23 -2.98 25.27 -12.06
CA HIS A 23 -4.26 25.66 -12.63
C HIS A 23 -4.79 24.66 -13.68
N GLU A 24 -6.08 24.74 -13.99
CA GLU A 24 -6.75 24.04 -15.09
C GLU A 24 -6.31 24.57 -16.47
N LEU A 25 -6.75 23.92 -17.56
CA LEU A 25 -6.44 24.32 -18.93
C LEU A 25 -6.97 25.73 -19.22
N LYS A 26 -6.08 26.58 -19.71
CA LYS A 26 -6.35 27.93 -20.18
C LYS A 26 -5.93 28.07 -21.63
N ASP A 27 -6.69 28.87 -22.37
CA ASP A 27 -6.37 29.30 -23.73
C ASP A 27 -5.38 30.48 -23.70
N GLU A 28 -4.19 30.18 -23.20
CA GLU A 28 -3.06 31.10 -23.00
C GLU A 28 -1.77 30.39 -23.43
N GLU A 29 -0.67 31.14 -23.63
CA GLU A 29 0.65 30.59 -23.96
C GLU A 29 1.32 29.94 -22.72
N LEU A 30 0.69 28.87 -22.23
CA LEU A 30 1.12 28.09 -21.08
C LEU A 30 1.57 26.70 -21.52
N PHE A 31 2.43 26.08 -20.71
CA PHE A 31 3.02 24.79 -21.04
C PHE A 31 2.34 23.67 -20.26
N TYR A 32 1.90 22.65 -20.98
CA TYR A 32 1.32 21.43 -20.42
C TYR A 32 2.17 20.24 -20.82
N ARG A 33 2.13 19.16 -20.03
CA ARG A 33 2.91 17.95 -20.27
C ARG A 33 2.05 16.72 -20.03
N PHE A 34 2.13 15.75 -20.94
CA PHE A 34 1.51 14.43 -20.74
C PHE A 34 2.15 13.70 -19.56
N ALA A 35 1.35 12.91 -18.84
CA ALA A 35 1.82 12.20 -17.65
C ALA A 35 2.98 11.23 -17.95
N GLU A 36 2.99 10.63 -19.14
CA GLU A 36 4.05 9.73 -19.63
C GLU A 36 5.37 10.43 -19.93
N ASP A 37 5.30 11.70 -20.38
CA ASP A 37 6.46 12.52 -20.71
C ASP A 37 7.06 13.21 -19.48
N ASP A 38 6.44 13.10 -18.30
CA ASP A 38 7.02 13.64 -17.06
C ASP A 38 8.36 12.93 -16.77
N PRO A 39 9.48 13.66 -16.56
CA PRO A 39 10.74 13.06 -16.15
C PRO A 39 10.65 12.16 -14.90
N LYS A 40 9.65 12.37 -14.04
CA LYS A 40 9.31 11.49 -12.91
C LYS A 40 8.47 10.29 -13.35
N GLY A 41 7.52 10.48 -14.27
CA GLY A 41 6.60 9.47 -14.79
C GLY A 41 7.22 8.50 -15.80
N SER A 42 8.18 8.96 -16.61
CA SER A 42 8.96 8.15 -17.58
C SER A 42 9.73 6.98 -16.96
N LYS A 43 9.86 6.93 -15.63
CA LYS A 43 10.49 5.82 -14.89
C LYS A 43 9.49 4.88 -14.22
N ALA A 44 8.20 5.21 -14.26
CA ALA A 44 7.13 4.37 -13.73
C ALA A 44 7.01 3.08 -14.55
N LEU A 45 6.61 2.01 -13.87
CA LEU A 45 6.57 0.67 -14.42
C LEU A 45 5.32 0.39 -15.26
N ASN A 46 4.30 1.24 -15.20
CA ASN A 46 3.03 1.06 -15.88
C ASN A 46 2.84 1.96 -17.11
N VAL A 47 3.91 2.55 -17.64
CA VAL A 47 3.87 3.26 -18.94
C VAL A 47 4.27 2.28 -20.04
N THR A 48 3.36 2.00 -20.97
CA THR A 48 3.58 1.11 -22.13
C THR A 48 4.02 1.93 -23.36
N GLN A 49 4.45 1.25 -24.44
CA GLN A 49 4.86 1.92 -25.69
C GLN A 49 3.73 2.70 -26.36
N ASP A 50 2.47 2.28 -26.18
CA ASP A 50 1.28 2.97 -26.70
C ASP A 50 0.77 4.10 -25.77
N GLY A 51 1.45 4.29 -24.63
CA GLY A 51 1.21 5.38 -23.71
C GLY A 51 -0.10 5.32 -22.93
N ALA A 52 -0.42 6.41 -22.24
CA ALA A 52 -1.69 6.63 -21.54
C ALA A 52 -2.88 6.87 -22.49
N VAL A 53 -2.59 7.11 -23.78
CA VAL A 53 -3.53 7.59 -24.80
C VAL A 53 -4.57 6.54 -25.19
N ALA A 54 -4.24 5.25 -25.08
CA ALA A 54 -5.15 4.15 -25.43
C ALA A 54 -6.17 3.80 -24.34
N CYS A 55 -5.94 4.20 -23.08
CA CYS A 55 -6.80 3.83 -21.96
C CYS A 55 -8.00 4.78 -21.82
N GLN A 56 -9.21 4.25 -21.60
CA GLN A 56 -10.37 5.05 -21.18
C GLN A 56 -10.38 5.22 -19.65
N PRO A 57 -10.95 6.31 -19.09
CA PRO A 57 -11.14 6.44 -17.65
C PRO A 57 -11.98 5.28 -17.09
N GLN A 58 -11.63 4.81 -15.90
CA GLN A 58 -12.29 3.68 -15.26
C GLN A 58 -12.45 3.90 -13.75
N GLY A 59 -13.56 3.40 -13.20
CA GLY A 59 -13.82 3.47 -11.77
C GLY A 59 -12.88 2.57 -10.96
N ALA A 60 -12.46 3.06 -9.80
CA ALA A 60 -11.53 2.37 -8.91
C ALA A 60 -12.02 1.00 -8.45
N GLY A 61 -13.32 0.81 -8.17
CA GLY A 61 -13.85 -0.47 -7.73
C GLY A 61 -13.68 -1.59 -8.76
N GLU A 62 -14.02 -1.33 -10.02
CA GLU A 62 -13.89 -2.31 -11.11
C GLU A 62 -12.42 -2.62 -11.40
N LEU A 63 -11.59 -1.59 -11.52
CA LEU A 63 -10.16 -1.78 -11.78
C LEU A 63 -9.46 -2.49 -10.61
N GLY A 64 -9.88 -2.20 -9.38
CA GLY A 64 -9.41 -2.86 -8.17
C GLY A 64 -9.76 -4.35 -8.13
N LYS A 65 -10.96 -4.73 -8.58
CA LYS A 65 -11.39 -6.12 -8.74
C LYS A 65 -10.57 -6.87 -9.79
N GLN A 66 -10.37 -6.25 -10.96
CA GLN A 66 -9.58 -6.86 -12.03
C GLN A 66 -8.12 -7.05 -11.62
N MET A 67 -7.51 -6.05 -10.97
CA MET A 67 -6.17 -6.16 -10.41
C MET A 67 -6.08 -7.28 -9.38
N ARG A 68 -7.09 -7.41 -8.51
CA ARG A 68 -7.19 -8.48 -7.53
C ARG A 68 -7.22 -9.86 -8.19
N THR A 69 -8.06 -10.08 -9.19
CA THR A 69 -8.18 -11.37 -9.89
C THR A 69 -6.83 -11.79 -10.47
N LEU A 70 -6.17 -10.87 -11.15
CA LEU A 70 -4.88 -11.10 -11.78
C LEU A 70 -3.76 -11.41 -10.78
N ILE A 71 -3.74 -10.75 -9.61
CA ILE A 71 -2.81 -11.06 -8.52
C ILE A 71 -3.06 -12.48 -7.99
N LEU A 72 -4.33 -12.88 -7.83
CA LEU A 72 -4.67 -14.22 -7.37
C LEU A 72 -4.24 -15.30 -8.37
N GLU A 73 -4.45 -15.07 -9.67
CA GLU A 73 -4.00 -15.98 -10.73
C GLU A 73 -2.48 -16.10 -10.75
N LEU A 74 -1.75 -15.00 -10.62
CA LEU A 74 -0.29 -15.02 -10.49
C LEU A 74 0.17 -15.85 -9.28
N TYR A 75 -0.53 -15.75 -8.14
CA TYR A 75 -0.16 -16.56 -6.99
C TYR A 75 -0.55 -18.03 -7.14
N ASP A 76 -1.70 -18.34 -7.73
CA ASP A 76 -2.08 -19.72 -7.97
C ASP A 76 -1.03 -20.46 -8.82
N GLU A 77 -0.45 -19.77 -9.80
CA GLU A 77 0.56 -20.35 -10.70
C GLU A 77 1.99 -20.32 -10.12
N PHE A 78 2.38 -19.23 -9.44
CA PHE A 78 3.79 -18.97 -9.07
C PHE A 78 4.10 -19.02 -7.57
N LEU A 79 3.11 -19.25 -6.70
CA LEU A 79 3.33 -19.45 -5.26
C LEU A 79 3.70 -20.92 -4.98
N SER A 80 4.67 -21.14 -4.10
CA SER A 80 5.01 -22.49 -3.64
C SER A 80 3.82 -23.12 -2.90
N GLY A 81 3.73 -24.46 -2.94
CA GLY A 81 2.62 -25.18 -2.30
C GLY A 81 2.50 -24.99 -0.78
N ASP A 82 3.53 -24.48 -0.11
CA ASP A 82 3.49 -24.09 1.31
C ASP A 82 3.04 -22.64 1.54
N GLY A 83 2.77 -21.89 0.48
CA GLY A 83 2.33 -20.49 0.51
C GLY A 83 3.41 -19.48 0.91
N LYS A 84 4.67 -19.91 1.07
CA LYS A 84 5.72 -19.08 1.68
C LYS A 84 6.66 -18.45 0.68
N SER A 85 6.67 -18.88 -0.58
CA SER A 85 7.64 -18.39 -1.54
C SER A 85 7.05 -18.18 -2.93
N VAL A 86 7.43 -17.09 -3.60
CA VAL A 86 6.93 -16.72 -4.93
C VAL A 86 8.05 -16.82 -5.97
N ASP A 87 7.77 -17.46 -7.10
CA ASP A 87 8.65 -17.55 -8.27
C ASP A 87 8.53 -16.29 -9.16
N TYR A 88 9.23 -15.23 -8.75
CA TYR A 88 9.23 -13.96 -9.48
C TYR A 88 9.91 -14.06 -10.86
N ASP A 89 10.84 -14.99 -11.05
CA ASP A 89 11.51 -15.20 -12.34
C ASP A 89 10.57 -15.91 -13.34
N GLY A 90 9.73 -16.81 -12.85
CA GLY A 90 8.61 -17.40 -13.58
C GLY A 90 7.59 -16.34 -13.99
N ILE A 91 7.15 -15.51 -13.04
CA ILE A 91 6.25 -14.37 -13.32
C ILE A 91 6.82 -13.48 -14.42
N ALA A 92 8.10 -13.11 -14.36
CA ALA A 92 8.73 -12.22 -15.33
C ALA A 92 8.59 -12.70 -16.80
N LYS A 93 8.50 -14.02 -17.00
CA LYS A 93 8.50 -14.68 -18.31
C LYS A 93 7.09 -15.10 -18.77
N SER A 94 6.08 -14.95 -17.92
CA SER A 94 4.73 -15.45 -18.20
C SER A 94 3.92 -14.49 -19.10
N ASP A 95 2.95 -15.04 -19.82
CA ASP A 95 1.96 -14.24 -20.54
C ASP A 95 1.05 -13.48 -19.59
N LEU A 96 0.75 -14.07 -18.42
CA LEU A 96 -0.02 -13.42 -17.35
C LEU A 96 0.64 -12.12 -16.88
N PHE A 97 1.97 -12.05 -16.88
CA PHE A 97 2.67 -10.80 -16.54
C PHE A 97 2.60 -9.73 -17.63
N LYS A 98 2.34 -10.11 -18.89
CA LYS A 98 2.03 -9.13 -19.95
C LYS A 98 0.66 -8.50 -19.67
N GLU A 99 -0.36 -9.31 -19.39
CA GLU A 99 -1.70 -8.85 -19.00
C GLU A 99 -1.65 -7.98 -17.75
N TYR A 100 -0.79 -8.34 -16.79
CA TYR A 100 -0.50 -7.54 -15.61
C TYR A 100 0.02 -6.14 -15.91
N LYS A 101 0.94 -6.00 -16.85
CA LYS A 101 1.44 -4.68 -17.24
C LYS A 101 0.38 -3.84 -17.95
N GLU A 102 -0.44 -4.45 -18.81
CA GLU A 102 -1.56 -3.76 -19.47
C GLU A 102 -2.62 -3.32 -18.45
N MET A 103 -2.93 -4.16 -17.46
CA MET A 103 -3.82 -3.80 -16.35
C MET A 103 -3.25 -2.64 -15.53
N ALA A 104 -1.95 -2.69 -15.21
CA ALA A 104 -1.30 -1.61 -14.49
C ALA A 104 -1.31 -0.29 -15.28
N ASN A 105 -1.21 -0.33 -16.62
CA ASN A 105 -1.28 0.87 -17.46
C ASN A 105 -2.62 1.61 -17.33
N ARG A 106 -3.73 0.86 -17.18
CA ARG A 106 -5.07 1.44 -16.97
C ARG A 106 -5.19 2.26 -15.68
N LEU A 107 -4.30 2.05 -14.70
CA LEU A 107 -4.24 2.88 -13.48
C LEU A 107 -3.92 4.35 -13.78
N ILE A 108 -3.28 4.65 -14.92
CA ILE A 108 -2.93 6.02 -15.28
C ILE A 108 -4.18 6.92 -15.28
N ARG A 109 -5.33 6.40 -15.75
CA ARG A 109 -6.58 7.17 -15.91
C ARG A 109 -7.70 6.74 -14.97
N VAL A 110 -7.36 6.08 -13.86
CA VAL A 110 -8.36 5.68 -12.86
C VAL A 110 -9.02 6.89 -12.19
N GLU A 111 -10.32 6.82 -11.96
CA GLU A 111 -11.08 7.86 -11.26
C GLU A 111 -11.02 7.62 -9.74
N LEU A 112 -10.44 8.56 -9.00
CA LEU A 112 -10.20 8.40 -7.55
C LEU A 112 -10.75 9.50 -6.64
N LEU A 113 -11.25 10.62 -7.17
CA LEU A 113 -11.71 11.73 -6.33
C LEU A 113 -12.97 11.33 -5.53
N ASP A 114 -14.02 10.92 -6.23
CA ASP A 114 -15.36 10.69 -5.66
C ASP A 114 -15.67 9.22 -5.35
N VAL A 115 -14.64 8.46 -4.96
CA VAL A 115 -14.76 7.04 -4.60
C VAL A 115 -15.10 6.90 -3.10
N LYS A 116 -16.03 5.99 -2.77
CA LYS A 116 -16.39 5.66 -1.38
C LYS A 116 -15.17 5.17 -0.59
N HIS A 117 -15.19 5.35 0.73
CA HIS A 117 -14.02 5.05 1.58
C HIS A 117 -13.53 3.61 1.43
N ASN A 118 -14.40 2.61 1.64
CA ASN A 118 -14.04 1.20 1.58
C ASN A 118 -13.58 0.76 0.19
N GLU A 119 -14.23 1.28 -0.86
CA GLU A 119 -13.85 1.03 -2.25
C GLU A 119 -12.45 1.58 -2.55
N LYS A 120 -12.17 2.83 -2.13
CA LYS A 120 -10.85 3.45 -2.27
C LYS A 120 -9.79 2.70 -1.46
N LEU A 121 -10.12 2.27 -0.24
CA LEU A 121 -9.22 1.50 0.63
C LEU A 121 -8.85 0.15 0.00
N ALA A 122 -9.85 -0.63 -0.43
CA ALA A 122 -9.64 -1.91 -1.09
C ALA A 122 -8.80 -1.76 -2.37
N PHE A 123 -9.15 -0.78 -3.21
CA PHE A 123 -8.39 -0.46 -4.42
C PHE A 123 -6.93 -0.14 -4.10
N LEU A 124 -6.66 0.77 -3.16
CA LEU A 124 -5.30 1.19 -2.84
C LEU A 124 -4.45 0.05 -2.25
N ILE A 125 -5.03 -0.81 -1.41
CA ILE A 125 -4.34 -2.00 -0.89
C ILE A 125 -3.97 -2.94 -2.04
N ASN A 126 -4.91 -3.24 -2.95
CA ASN A 126 -4.65 -4.10 -4.10
C ASN A 126 -3.57 -3.50 -5.01
N VAL A 127 -3.63 -2.21 -5.30
CA VAL A 127 -2.61 -1.52 -6.13
C VAL A 127 -1.24 -1.50 -5.46
N TYR A 128 -1.17 -1.27 -4.14
CA TYR A 128 0.07 -1.35 -3.40
C TYR A 128 0.68 -2.76 -3.51
N ASN A 129 -0.11 -3.79 -3.22
CA ASN A 129 0.33 -5.18 -3.28
C ASN A 129 0.76 -5.58 -4.70
N ALA A 130 0.03 -5.10 -5.72
CA ALA A 130 0.42 -5.24 -7.12
C ALA A 130 1.81 -4.62 -7.35
N LEU A 131 1.98 -3.34 -7.00
CA LEU A 131 3.22 -2.62 -7.24
C LEU A 131 4.42 -3.31 -6.58
N VAL A 132 4.25 -3.91 -5.40
CA VAL A 132 5.30 -4.70 -4.73
C VAL A 132 5.73 -5.89 -5.59
N ILE A 133 4.79 -6.63 -6.19
CA ILE A 133 5.09 -7.73 -7.13
C ILE A 133 5.86 -7.17 -8.32
N HIS A 134 5.33 -6.14 -8.99
CA HIS A 134 5.93 -5.57 -10.19
C HIS A 134 7.35 -5.06 -9.93
N MET A 135 7.55 -4.33 -8.84
CA MET A 135 8.87 -3.83 -8.43
C MET A 135 9.83 -4.98 -8.14
N THR A 136 9.36 -6.05 -7.51
CA THR A 136 10.17 -7.24 -7.23
C THR A 136 10.58 -7.97 -8.50
N VAL A 137 9.65 -8.14 -9.45
CA VAL A 137 9.92 -8.76 -10.76
C VAL A 137 10.95 -7.96 -11.55
N VAL A 138 10.83 -6.63 -11.60
CA VAL A 138 11.67 -5.79 -12.47
C VAL A 138 13.01 -5.42 -11.84
N HIS A 139 13.06 -5.18 -10.52
CA HIS A 139 14.27 -4.69 -9.85
C HIS A 139 14.94 -5.73 -8.96
N GLY A 140 14.33 -6.90 -8.82
CA GLY A 140 14.75 -7.87 -7.83
C GLY A 140 14.55 -7.36 -6.41
N LYS A 141 15.10 -8.11 -5.48
CA LYS A 141 14.86 -7.91 -4.05
C LYS A 141 15.95 -7.07 -3.41
N PRO A 142 15.61 -6.14 -2.51
CA PRO A 142 16.61 -5.30 -1.88
C PRO A 142 17.34 -6.07 -0.76
N GLY A 143 18.63 -6.37 -0.96
CA GLY A 143 19.45 -7.10 0.02
C GLY A 143 20.00 -6.24 1.18
N SER A 144 19.99 -4.91 1.04
CA SER A 144 20.52 -3.97 2.03
C SER A 144 19.49 -2.91 2.45
N ALA A 145 19.74 -2.22 3.58
CA ALA A 145 18.88 -1.15 4.05
C ALA A 145 18.76 0.00 3.03
N TRP A 146 19.86 0.35 2.35
CA TRP A 146 19.86 1.39 1.33
C TRP A 146 19.10 0.98 0.06
N GLN A 147 19.28 -0.26 -0.41
CA GLN A 147 18.49 -0.80 -1.51
C GLN A 147 17.00 -0.85 -1.16
N ARG A 148 16.65 -1.16 0.09
CA ARG A 148 15.26 -1.13 0.57
C ARG A 148 14.70 0.29 0.50
N TYR A 149 15.41 1.26 1.06
CA TYR A 149 14.99 2.67 0.96
C TYR A 149 14.73 3.07 -0.50
N LYS A 150 15.64 2.74 -1.42
CA LYS A 150 15.48 3.01 -2.86
C LYS A 150 14.29 2.27 -3.46
N PHE A 151 14.07 1.01 -3.08
CA PHE A 151 12.94 0.19 -3.54
C PHE A 151 11.61 0.85 -3.20
N PHE A 152 11.43 1.31 -1.96
CA PHE A 152 10.16 1.90 -1.52
C PHE A 152 9.96 3.38 -1.93
N THR A 153 11.03 4.09 -2.35
CA THR A 153 10.96 5.52 -2.72
C THR A 153 11.05 5.78 -4.22
N ARG A 154 11.45 4.78 -5.01
CA ARG A 154 11.53 4.91 -6.48
C ARG A 154 10.12 5.12 -7.07
N PRO A 155 9.99 5.92 -8.14
CA PRO A 155 8.79 5.97 -8.97
C PRO A 155 8.31 4.57 -9.36
N GLY A 156 7.11 4.21 -8.91
CA GLY A 156 6.51 2.90 -9.11
C GLY A 156 5.44 2.95 -10.19
N TYR A 157 4.29 3.54 -9.89
CA TYR A 157 3.16 3.67 -10.82
C TYR A 157 2.72 5.11 -11.01
N ILE A 158 2.16 5.38 -12.18
CA ILE A 158 1.27 6.53 -12.41
C ILE A 158 -0.16 6.09 -12.08
N ILE A 159 -0.83 6.81 -11.20
CA ILE A 159 -2.20 6.54 -10.74
C ILE A 159 -2.98 7.84 -10.83
N ALA A 160 -4.09 7.88 -11.56
CA ALA A 160 -4.88 9.10 -11.78
C ALA A 160 -4.00 10.30 -12.21
N GLY A 161 -3.09 10.06 -13.16
CA GLY A 161 -2.17 11.05 -13.71
C GLY A 161 -0.97 11.45 -12.86
N HIS A 162 -0.84 10.93 -11.65
CA HIS A 162 0.28 11.29 -10.77
C HIS A 162 1.20 10.11 -10.49
N THR A 163 2.50 10.39 -10.40
CA THR A 163 3.51 9.38 -10.06
C THR A 163 3.53 9.09 -8.55
N TYR A 164 3.53 7.81 -8.20
CA TYR A 164 3.61 7.30 -6.84
C TYR A 164 4.70 6.24 -6.70
N SER A 165 5.49 6.36 -5.63
CA SER A 165 6.27 5.26 -5.06
C SER A 165 5.42 4.43 -4.09
N LEU A 166 5.92 3.28 -3.65
CA LEU A 166 5.27 2.49 -2.58
C LEU A 166 5.05 3.33 -1.32
N ASN A 167 6.05 4.12 -0.91
CA ASN A 167 5.93 5.03 0.23
C ASN A 167 4.87 6.11 0.02
N ASP A 168 4.70 6.61 -1.20
CA ASP A 168 3.65 7.59 -1.50
C ASP A 168 2.25 6.96 -1.38
N ILE A 169 2.07 5.73 -1.87
CA ILE A 169 0.79 5.01 -1.76
C ILE A 169 0.50 4.69 -0.28
N GLU A 170 1.44 4.10 0.44
CA GLU A 170 1.25 3.72 1.84
C GLU A 170 1.06 4.94 2.73
N ASN A 171 2.05 5.84 2.81
CA ASN A 171 2.05 6.92 3.79
C ASN A 171 1.18 8.10 3.35
N GLY A 172 1.14 8.35 2.04
CA GLY A 172 0.41 9.46 1.44
C GLY A 172 -1.07 9.16 1.25
N LEU A 173 -1.40 8.01 0.64
CA LEU A 173 -2.79 7.67 0.32
C LEU A 173 -3.47 6.85 1.41
N ILE A 174 -2.95 5.66 1.72
CA ILE A 174 -3.60 4.67 2.61
C ILE A 174 -3.58 5.14 4.07
N ARG A 175 -2.46 5.70 4.53
CA ARG A 175 -2.32 6.23 5.90
C ARG A 175 -2.80 7.67 6.03
N SER A 176 -3.64 8.18 5.13
CA SER A 176 -4.20 9.55 5.21
C SER A 176 -3.14 10.64 5.35
N ASN A 177 -2.13 10.61 4.48
CA ASN A 177 -0.99 11.50 4.52
C ASN A 177 -0.35 11.58 5.92
N LYS A 178 0.06 10.44 6.48
CA LYS A 178 0.84 10.39 7.73
C LYS A 178 2.32 10.52 7.44
N SER A 179 3.09 10.85 8.47
CA SER A 179 4.54 10.86 8.37
C SER A 179 5.05 9.42 8.23
N PRO A 180 5.97 9.14 7.29
CA PRO A 180 6.67 7.87 7.24
C PRO A 180 7.45 7.60 8.55
N PRO A 181 7.77 6.33 8.85
CA PRO A 181 8.67 6.01 9.95
C PRO A 181 9.98 6.78 9.83
N MET A 182 10.46 7.32 10.95
CA MET A 182 11.69 8.14 11.02
C MET A 182 11.64 9.47 10.27
N SER A 183 10.47 9.90 9.76
CA SER A 183 10.25 11.24 9.19
C SER A 183 9.46 12.12 10.15
N ALA A 184 9.89 13.37 10.31
CA ALA A 184 9.11 14.40 11.01
C ALA A 184 8.04 15.04 10.11
N SER A 185 8.16 14.90 8.79
CA SER A 185 7.27 15.53 7.81
C SER A 185 6.25 14.56 7.25
N LYS A 186 5.07 15.11 6.94
CA LYS A 186 4.00 14.45 6.19
C LYS A 186 4.52 14.00 4.82
N GLN A 187 3.98 12.90 4.30
CA GLN A 187 4.39 12.36 2.99
C GLN A 187 4.15 13.38 1.87
N PHE A 188 3.00 14.04 1.89
CA PHE A 188 2.60 15.07 0.94
C PHE A 188 2.49 16.43 1.63
N SER A 189 3.00 17.46 0.95
CA SER A 189 2.84 18.85 1.39
C SER A 189 1.39 19.31 1.23
N LYS A 190 1.03 20.44 1.86
CA LYS A 190 -0.33 21.03 1.72
C LYS A 190 -0.70 21.45 0.30
N LYS A 191 0.30 21.63 -0.57
CA LYS A 191 0.13 22.03 -1.98
C LYS A 191 0.38 20.87 -2.94
N ASP A 192 0.62 19.66 -2.43
CA ASP A 192 0.86 18.50 -3.28
C ASP A 192 -0.45 18.14 -4.01
N PRO A 193 -0.46 18.08 -5.35
CA PRO A 193 -1.67 17.78 -6.11
C PRO A 193 -2.20 16.36 -5.83
N ARG A 194 -1.40 15.50 -5.22
CA ARG A 194 -1.80 14.13 -4.84
C ARG A 194 -2.62 14.07 -3.55
N LEU A 195 -2.62 15.15 -2.76
CA LEU A 195 -3.27 15.18 -1.45
C LEU A 195 -4.80 14.88 -1.49
N PRO A 196 -5.59 15.37 -2.47
CA PRO A 196 -7.02 15.07 -2.56
C PRO A 196 -7.36 13.59 -2.75
N PHE A 197 -6.42 12.77 -3.25
CA PHE A 197 -6.64 11.34 -3.46
C PHE A 197 -6.45 10.51 -2.18
N ALA A 198 -5.90 11.09 -1.11
CA ALA A 198 -5.68 10.38 0.14
C ALA A 198 -6.98 9.92 0.81
N LEU A 199 -6.91 8.83 1.57
CA LEU A 199 -8.03 8.41 2.41
C LEU A 199 -8.31 9.48 3.47
N LYS A 200 -9.59 9.66 3.80
CA LYS A 200 -10.05 10.63 4.81
C LYS A 200 -9.64 10.25 6.23
N SER A 201 -9.52 8.95 6.50
CA SER A 201 -9.17 8.38 7.80
C SER A 201 -8.28 7.17 7.62
N LEU A 202 -7.37 6.98 8.58
CA LEU A 202 -6.50 5.82 8.66
C LEU A 202 -7.22 4.67 9.37
N ASP A 203 -7.09 3.47 8.82
CA ASP A 203 -7.37 2.21 9.51
C ASP A 203 -6.04 1.52 9.87
N PRO A 204 -5.69 1.34 11.15
CA PRO A 204 -4.42 0.74 11.55
C PRO A 204 -4.25 -0.73 11.10
N ARG A 205 -5.35 -1.43 10.78
CA ARG A 205 -5.32 -2.83 10.32
C ARG A 205 -4.61 -2.99 8.97
N ILE A 206 -4.46 -1.92 8.20
CA ILE A 206 -3.75 -1.93 6.90
C ILE A 206 -2.32 -2.46 7.02
N HIS A 207 -1.66 -2.28 8.17
CA HIS A 207 -0.29 -2.76 8.39
C HIS A 207 -0.15 -4.29 8.36
N PHE A 208 -1.27 -5.01 8.50
CA PHE A 208 -1.35 -6.48 8.42
C PHE A 208 -1.97 -6.95 7.10
N ALA A 209 -2.17 -6.03 6.16
CA ALA A 209 -2.74 -6.26 4.83
C ALA A 209 -1.78 -5.92 3.69
N LEU A 210 -0.89 -4.96 3.95
CA LEU A 210 0.10 -4.51 2.98
C LEU A 210 1.30 -5.45 2.95
N VAL A 211 1.66 -5.88 1.74
CA VAL A 211 2.79 -6.77 1.51
C VAL A 211 4.07 -5.96 1.49
N CYS A 212 4.95 -6.19 2.45
CA CYS A 212 6.25 -5.52 2.54
C CYS A 212 7.37 -6.20 1.72
N GLY A 213 7.09 -7.32 1.03
CA GLY A 213 8.10 -8.11 0.31
C GLY A 213 9.12 -8.84 1.20
N ALA A 214 8.93 -8.80 2.52
CA ALA A 214 9.72 -9.52 3.52
C ALA A 214 9.10 -10.88 3.87
N GLN A 215 9.91 -11.80 4.40
CA GLN A 215 9.49 -13.13 4.82
C GLN A 215 8.46 -13.10 5.96
N SER A 216 8.50 -12.05 6.80
CA SER A 216 7.56 -11.85 7.92
C SER A 216 6.26 -11.14 7.53
N CYS A 217 5.97 -10.91 6.24
CA CYS A 217 4.71 -10.31 5.81
C CYS A 217 3.58 -11.37 5.82
N PRO A 218 2.33 -10.98 6.14
CA PRO A 218 1.19 -11.90 6.12
C PRO A 218 0.92 -12.45 4.70
N PRO A 219 0.29 -13.62 4.56
CA PRO A 219 -0.10 -14.17 3.27
C PRO A 219 -1.00 -13.19 2.53
N ILE A 220 -0.82 -13.10 1.22
CA ILE A 220 -1.36 -12.02 0.41
C ILE A 220 -2.85 -12.26 0.20
N LYS A 221 -3.64 -11.44 0.87
CA LYS A 221 -5.08 -11.37 0.66
C LYS A 221 -5.38 -10.19 -0.25
N THR A 222 -6.35 -10.38 -1.12
CA THR A 222 -6.88 -9.32 -1.98
C THR A 222 -8.21 -8.85 -1.43
N TYR A 223 -8.45 -7.54 -1.51
CA TYR A 223 -9.54 -6.87 -0.80
C TYR A 223 -10.62 -6.41 -1.78
N ASP A 224 -11.88 -6.54 -1.38
CA ASP A 224 -13.03 -6.02 -2.12
C ASP A 224 -13.74 -4.93 -1.29
N ALA A 225 -14.39 -3.99 -1.95
CA ALA A 225 -15.12 -2.91 -1.27
C ALA A 225 -16.17 -3.44 -0.27
N ASP A 226 -16.79 -4.57 -0.60
CA ASP A 226 -17.88 -5.17 0.19
C ASP A 226 -17.36 -5.92 1.42
N ASN A 227 -16.10 -6.36 1.42
CA ASN A 227 -15.52 -7.20 2.49
C ASN A 227 -14.24 -6.66 3.11
N VAL A 228 -13.76 -5.48 2.72
CA VAL A 228 -12.46 -4.95 3.16
C VAL A 228 -12.36 -4.87 4.69
N ASP A 229 -13.44 -4.50 5.38
CA ASP A 229 -13.45 -4.42 6.84
C ASP A 229 -13.22 -5.80 7.49
N ASP A 230 -14.02 -6.79 7.11
CA ASP A 230 -13.90 -8.16 7.59
C ASP A 230 -12.54 -8.75 7.21
N ALA A 231 -12.08 -8.54 5.98
CA ALA A 231 -10.79 -9.03 5.50
C ALA A 231 -9.62 -8.44 6.29
N LEU A 232 -9.67 -7.13 6.62
CA LEU A 232 -8.68 -6.46 7.46
C LEU A 232 -8.72 -6.99 8.90
N THR A 233 -9.91 -7.18 9.46
CA THR A 233 -10.10 -7.77 10.79
C THR A 233 -9.50 -9.18 10.85
N GLN A 234 -9.86 -10.04 9.90
CA GLN A 234 -9.38 -11.42 9.85
C GLN A 234 -7.86 -11.51 9.58
N ALA A 235 -7.30 -10.60 8.78
CA ALA A 235 -5.85 -10.52 8.60
C ALA A 235 -5.14 -10.12 9.90
N THR A 236 -5.70 -9.17 10.65
CA THR A 236 -5.15 -8.70 11.92
C THR A 236 -5.22 -9.80 12.99
N ILE A 237 -6.38 -10.45 13.15
CA ILE A 237 -6.56 -11.58 14.08
C ILE A 237 -5.56 -12.70 13.75
N ALA A 238 -5.53 -13.16 12.50
CA ALA A 238 -4.63 -14.23 12.09
C ALA A 238 -3.14 -13.90 12.35
N PHE A 239 -2.74 -12.63 12.19
CA PHE A 239 -1.38 -12.18 12.47
C PHE A 239 -1.02 -12.27 13.96
N PHE A 240 -1.91 -11.82 14.86
CA PHE A 240 -1.67 -11.85 16.30
C PHE A 240 -1.94 -13.21 16.96
N ASP A 241 -2.80 -14.04 16.36
CA ASP A 241 -2.98 -15.44 16.73
C ASP A 241 -1.71 -16.26 16.47
N GLY A 242 -0.96 -15.90 15.43
CA GLY A 242 0.39 -16.38 15.16
C GLY A 242 1.45 -15.84 16.14
N ASP A 243 2.57 -15.37 15.59
CA ASP A 243 3.72 -14.87 16.33
C ASP A 243 3.74 -13.34 16.47
N GLY A 244 2.70 -12.63 16.02
CA GLY A 244 2.64 -11.16 16.08
C GLY A 244 2.73 -10.56 17.50
N ILE A 245 2.45 -11.36 18.52
CA ILE A 245 2.66 -11.05 19.94
C ILE A 245 3.03 -12.31 20.74
N LEU A 246 4.03 -12.18 21.61
CA LEU A 246 4.43 -13.19 22.59
C LEU A 246 4.34 -12.59 23.99
N LEU A 247 3.76 -13.33 24.93
CA LEU A 247 3.48 -12.85 26.29
C LEU A 247 4.34 -13.61 27.31
N ASP A 248 5.01 -12.89 28.20
CA ASP A 248 5.69 -13.41 29.38
C ASP A 248 4.94 -12.86 30.62
N GLU A 249 4.07 -13.68 31.20
CA GLU A 249 3.23 -13.26 32.33
C GLU A 249 4.03 -13.09 33.63
N ASP A 250 5.09 -13.89 33.82
CA ASP A 250 5.95 -13.81 35.01
C ASP A 250 6.71 -12.49 35.04
N LYS A 251 7.23 -12.06 33.89
CA LYS A 251 7.93 -10.77 33.75
C LYS A 251 6.99 -9.60 33.43
N ARG A 252 5.73 -9.88 33.09
CA ARG A 252 4.74 -8.91 32.61
C ARG A 252 5.23 -8.15 31.37
N GLU A 253 5.77 -8.90 30.42
CA GLU A 253 6.31 -8.35 29.17
C GLU A 253 5.51 -8.85 27.97
N ALA A 254 5.16 -7.94 27.06
CA ALA A 254 4.57 -8.25 25.76
C ALA A 254 5.62 -7.97 24.68
N SER A 255 6.08 -9.02 23.99
CA SER A 255 6.96 -8.90 22.83
C SER A 255 6.12 -8.81 21.56
N VAL A 256 5.99 -7.59 21.02
CA VAL A 256 5.10 -7.23 19.91
C VAL A 256 5.89 -7.05 18.61
N THR A 257 5.27 -7.29 17.45
CA THR A 257 5.85 -6.97 16.13
C THR A 257 6.45 -5.55 16.05
N ARG A 258 7.55 -5.40 15.30
CA ARG A 258 8.19 -4.10 15.04
C ARG A 258 7.35 -3.12 14.22
N ILE A 259 6.31 -3.60 13.54
CA ILE A 259 5.32 -2.76 12.87
C ILE A 259 4.72 -1.76 13.88
N CYS A 260 4.35 -2.23 15.07
CA CYS A 260 3.83 -1.38 16.15
C CYS A 260 4.86 -0.40 16.72
N LYS A 261 6.16 -0.60 16.45
CA LYS A 261 7.22 0.37 16.79
C LYS A 261 7.30 1.48 15.74
N TRP A 262 7.36 1.10 14.47
CA TRP A 262 7.56 2.05 13.36
C TRP A 262 6.34 2.95 13.15
N TYR A 263 5.16 2.37 13.33
CA TYR A 263 3.88 3.03 13.12
C TYR A 263 3.12 3.23 14.43
N ARG A 264 3.84 3.40 15.54
CA ARG A 264 3.25 3.46 16.89
C ARG A 264 2.06 4.42 17.00
N SER A 265 2.18 5.60 16.40
CA SER A 265 1.15 6.64 16.37
C SER A 265 -0.15 6.25 15.65
N ASP A 266 -0.14 5.13 14.94
CA ASP A 266 -1.31 4.59 14.25
C ASP A 266 -2.12 3.69 15.18
N PHE A 267 -1.48 3.08 16.18
CA PHE A 267 -2.11 2.13 17.11
C PHE A 267 -2.49 2.75 18.45
N GLY A 268 -1.74 3.74 18.94
CA GLY A 268 -1.97 4.31 20.26
C GLY A 268 -1.01 5.44 20.66
N ALA A 269 -1.38 6.23 21.67
CA ALA A 269 -0.55 7.32 22.18
C ALA A 269 0.54 6.82 23.14
N ASP A 270 0.27 5.74 23.86
CA ASP A 270 1.22 5.10 24.77
C ASP A 270 1.23 3.55 24.66
N ASP A 271 2.00 2.87 25.50
CA ASP A 271 2.09 1.41 25.48
C ASP A 271 0.77 0.76 25.94
N PHE A 272 -0.01 1.45 26.78
CA PHE A 272 -1.34 1.02 27.21
C PHE A 272 -2.31 1.01 26.04
N ASP A 273 -2.36 2.09 25.26
CA ASP A 273 -3.20 2.15 24.07
C ASP A 273 -2.79 1.12 23.02
N VAL A 274 -1.49 0.94 22.78
CA VAL A 274 -0.99 -0.04 21.80
C VAL A 274 -1.38 -1.46 22.21
N LEU A 275 -1.14 -1.85 23.46
CA LEU A 275 -1.50 -3.18 23.93
C LEU A 275 -3.02 -3.34 23.98
N GLY A 276 -3.78 -2.31 24.37
CA GLY A 276 -5.23 -2.29 24.34
C GLY A 276 -5.80 -2.51 22.94
N TRP A 277 -5.24 -1.83 21.94
CA TRP A 277 -5.59 -2.01 20.53
C TRP A 277 -5.29 -3.44 20.05
N ILE A 278 -4.14 -4.02 20.39
CA ILE A 278 -3.83 -5.42 20.03
C ILE A 278 -4.82 -6.37 20.72
N THR A 279 -5.16 -6.10 21.98
CA THR A 279 -6.06 -6.93 22.78
C THR A 279 -7.46 -7.04 22.18
N SER A 280 -7.93 -6.03 21.43
CA SER A 280 -9.24 -6.12 20.74
C SER A 280 -9.26 -7.11 19.57
N PHE A 281 -8.10 -7.58 19.11
CA PHE A 281 -7.96 -8.58 18.04
C PHE A 281 -7.42 -9.94 18.52
N LEU A 282 -7.29 -10.12 19.84
CA LEU A 282 -6.89 -11.39 20.44
C LEU A 282 -8.11 -12.14 20.95
N GLU A 283 -8.03 -13.47 20.92
CA GLU A 283 -8.99 -14.36 21.58
C GLU A 283 -8.31 -15.29 22.59
N GLY A 284 -9.11 -15.95 23.43
CA GLY A 284 -8.66 -16.99 24.33
C GLY A 284 -7.56 -16.57 25.33
N PRO A 285 -6.61 -17.48 25.65
CA PRO A 285 -5.61 -17.24 26.70
C PRO A 285 -4.74 -16.00 26.48
N LYS A 286 -4.38 -15.68 25.22
CA LYS A 286 -3.58 -14.48 24.88
C LYS A 286 -4.32 -13.21 25.26
N ARG A 287 -5.61 -13.12 24.93
CA ARG A 287 -6.47 -11.98 25.27
C ARG A 287 -6.55 -11.78 26.78
N GLU A 288 -6.82 -12.86 27.52
CA GLU A 288 -6.96 -12.79 28.98
C GLU A 288 -5.65 -12.39 29.67
N ALA A 289 -4.50 -12.86 29.16
CA ALA A 289 -3.19 -12.43 29.64
C ALA A 289 -2.94 -10.93 29.40
N CYS A 290 -3.26 -10.41 28.22
CA CYS A 290 -3.16 -8.97 27.95
C CYS A 290 -4.09 -8.15 28.86
N ILE A 291 -5.33 -8.60 29.10
CA ILE A 291 -6.26 -7.94 30.02
C ILE A 291 -5.68 -7.89 31.44
N ARG A 292 -5.09 -8.99 31.93
CA ARG A 292 -4.41 -9.00 33.24
C ARG A 292 -3.28 -7.97 33.28
N MET A 293 -2.46 -7.88 32.24
CA MET A 293 -1.38 -6.90 32.16
C MET A 293 -1.90 -5.45 32.17
N LEU A 294 -2.99 -5.17 31.45
CA LEU A 294 -3.62 -3.84 31.37
C LEU A 294 -4.32 -3.44 32.68
N THR A 295 -4.88 -4.39 33.42
CA THR A 295 -5.69 -4.10 34.62
C THR A 295 -4.91 -4.13 35.94
N THR A 296 -3.75 -4.81 35.98
CA THR A 296 -3.00 -4.99 37.23
C THR A 296 -2.12 -3.78 37.55
N ASN A 297 -2.68 -2.78 38.23
CA ASN A 297 -1.99 -1.64 38.85
C ASN A 297 -1.40 -2.07 40.23
N PRO A 298 -0.17 -1.67 40.67
CA PRO A 298 0.79 -0.69 40.12
C PRO A 298 2.00 -1.28 39.40
N LEU A 299 2.08 -2.60 39.27
CA LEU A 299 3.25 -3.30 38.74
C LEU A 299 3.57 -2.95 37.27
N GLY A 300 2.61 -2.42 36.50
CA GLY A 300 2.81 -2.00 35.11
C GLY A 300 3.15 -3.16 34.16
N PHE A 301 3.27 -2.92 32.87
CA PHE A 301 3.78 -3.93 31.93
C PHE A 301 4.78 -3.26 31.00
N LYS A 302 5.55 -4.06 30.28
CA LYS A 302 6.55 -3.56 29.34
C LYS A 302 6.32 -4.12 27.94
N ILE A 303 6.27 -3.24 26.95
CA ILE A 303 6.36 -3.65 25.55
C ILE A 303 7.81 -3.79 25.15
N LYS A 304 8.14 -4.95 24.57
CA LYS A 304 9.36 -5.17 23.79
C LYS A 304 8.97 -5.35 22.33
N TYR A 305 9.89 -5.04 21.43
CA TYR A 305 9.66 -5.23 20.00
C TYR A 305 10.52 -6.36 19.47
N GLN A 306 9.89 -7.30 18.79
CA GLN A 306 10.52 -8.48 18.19
C GLN A 306 11.56 -8.09 17.14
N GLU A 307 12.49 -8.99 16.82
CA GLU A 307 13.34 -8.78 15.64
C GLU A 307 12.51 -8.90 14.37
N TYR A 308 12.76 -8.03 13.39
CA TYR A 308 12.03 -8.05 12.12
C TYR A 308 12.93 -8.64 11.04
N ASN A 309 12.57 -9.82 10.54
CA ASN A 309 13.33 -10.48 9.50
C ASN A 309 13.01 -9.85 8.14
N TRP A 310 13.96 -9.04 7.67
CA TRP A 310 13.92 -8.45 6.33
C TRP A 310 14.36 -9.41 5.22
N GLY A 311 14.65 -10.67 5.57
CA GLY A 311 14.89 -11.76 4.63
C GLY A 311 13.70 -11.97 3.69
N SER A 312 13.92 -12.73 2.63
CA SER A 312 12.99 -12.79 1.50
C SER A 312 12.12 -14.04 1.49
N ASN A 313 10.91 -13.91 0.93
CA ASN A 313 9.99 -14.98 0.56
C ASN A 313 10.19 -15.45 -0.92
N SER A 314 11.41 -15.51 -1.47
CA SER A 314 11.64 -16.10 -2.82
C SER A 314 11.90 -17.58 -2.72
N LYS A 315 11.44 -18.31 -3.74
CA LYS A 315 11.95 -19.65 -4.01
C LYS A 315 13.41 -19.51 -4.46
N GLN A 316 14.32 -20.27 -3.85
CA GLN A 316 15.69 -20.44 -4.36
C GLN A 316 15.69 -21.34 -5.58
#